data_AF-A0A7Z9FUL2-F1
#
_entry.id   AF-A0A7Z9FUL2-F1
#
_cell.length_a   1.000
_cell.length_b   1.000
_cell.length_c   1.000
_cell.angle_alpha   90.00
_cell.angle_beta   90.00
_cell.angle_gamma   90.00
#
_symmetry.space_group_name_H-M   'P 1'
#
loop_
_entity.id
_entity.type
_entity.pdbx_description
1 polymer ?
#
loop_
_entity_poly.entity_id
_entity_poly.type
_entity_poly.pdbx_seq_one_letter_code
_entity_poly.pdbx_strand_id
1 'polypeptide(L)'
;MLKAKKFKSIICLLPKKTSQFVLIIFLVLFIGLSFETDFAIGETHRVSFNDDIRPILSDKCYACHGPDKKKRKADLRLDIKESAFADRGGYFA
;
A
#
# COMPACT_ATOMS: atom_id res chain seq x y z
N MET A 1 45.81 37.51 36.73
CA MET A 1 45.38 36.33 35.95
C MET A 1 43.88 36.44 35.65
N LEU A 2 43.47 35.90 34.52
CA LEU A 2 42.31 36.26 33.69
C LEU A 2 40.96 36.36 34.41
N LYS A 3 40.28 37.50 34.20
CA LYS A 3 38.96 37.84 34.72
C LYS A 3 37.89 37.12 33.90
N ALA A 4 37.28 36.10 34.47
CA ALA A 4 36.05 35.49 33.98
C ALA A 4 34.90 36.52 34.04
N LYS A 5 34.70 37.29 32.96
CA LYS A 5 33.58 38.24 32.86
C LYS A 5 33.36 38.71 31.43
N LYS A 6 32.93 37.83 30.52
CA LYS A 6 32.27 38.30 29.28
C LYS A 6 31.47 37.28 28.45
N PHE A 7 30.93 36.21 29.04
CA PHE A 7 30.04 35.30 28.30
C PHE A 7 28.53 35.53 28.51
N LYS A 8 28.14 36.53 29.31
CA LYS A 8 26.72 36.77 29.67
C LYS A 8 26.03 37.92 28.90
N SER A 9 26.70 38.56 27.94
CA SER A 9 26.17 39.77 27.27
C SER A 9 26.03 39.70 25.75
N ILE A 10 26.32 38.57 25.08
CA ILE A 10 26.12 38.45 23.62
C ILE A 10 24.72 37.89 23.27
N ILE A 11 23.93 37.49 24.28
CA ILE A 11 22.61 36.87 24.08
C ILE A 11 21.47 37.93 24.04
N CYS A 12 21.74 39.24 24.11
CA CYS A 12 20.70 40.26 24.30
C CYS A 12 20.65 41.38 23.25
N LEU A 13 20.91 41.09 21.96
CA LEU A 13 20.69 42.06 20.86
C LEU A 13 20.14 41.44 19.57
N LEU A 14 19.53 40.26 19.63
CA LEU A 14 18.73 39.74 18.51
C LEU A 14 17.29 40.26 18.66
N PRO A 15 16.72 40.96 17.65
CA PRO A 15 15.34 41.42 17.72
C PRO A 15 14.44 40.20 17.92
N LYS A 16 13.55 40.25 18.93
CA LYS A 16 12.70 39.12 19.35
C LYS A 16 11.96 38.44 18.19
N LYS A 17 11.71 39.17 17.08
CA LYS A 17 11.12 38.68 15.83
C LYS A 17 12.04 37.74 15.02
N THR A 18 13.35 38.01 14.91
CA THR A 18 14.29 37.12 14.17
C THR A 18 14.57 35.84 14.94
N SER A 19 14.59 35.89 16.27
CA SER A 19 14.67 34.71 17.13
C SER A 19 13.47 33.78 16.92
N GLN A 20 12.26 34.35 16.81
CA GLN A 20 11.04 33.58 16.57
C GLN A 20 11.02 32.92 15.18
N PHE A 21 11.48 33.61 14.13
CA PHE A 21 11.60 33.01 12.79
C PHE A 21 12.62 31.88 12.73
N VAL A 22 13.79 32.04 13.37
CA VAL A 22 14.82 30.99 13.42
C VAL A 22 14.31 29.77 14.18
N LEU A 23 13.55 29.97 15.26
CA LEU A 23 12.98 28.88 16.06
C LEU A 23 11.87 28.12 15.30
N ILE A 24 11.04 28.83 14.53
CA ILE A 24 10.03 28.21 13.64
C ILE A 24 10.71 27.44 12.50
N ILE A 25 11.74 27.99 11.88
CA ILE A 25 12.50 27.31 10.82
C ILE A 25 13.17 26.05 11.37
N PHE A 26 13.80 26.11 12.55
CA PHE A 26 14.40 24.95 13.19
C PHE A 26 13.35 23.89 13.57
N LEU A 27 12.18 24.31 14.04
CA LEU A 27 11.07 23.43 14.39
C LEU A 27 10.50 22.73 13.15
N VAL A 28 10.32 23.44 12.04
CA VAL A 28 9.87 22.85 10.77
C VAL A 28 10.93 21.94 10.17
N LEU A 29 12.22 22.29 10.27
CA LEU A 29 13.34 21.44 9.84
C LEU A 29 13.40 20.15 10.67
N PHE A 30 13.19 20.25 11.98
CA PHE A 30 13.16 19.12 12.91
C PHE A 30 11.92 18.23 12.72
N ILE A 31 10.76 18.83 12.44
CA ILE A 31 9.52 18.10 12.10
C ILE A 31 9.67 17.41 10.74
N GLY A 32 10.26 18.08 9.74
CA GLY A 32 10.50 17.51 8.41
C GLY A 32 11.55 16.39 8.39
N LEU A 33 12.49 16.37 9.34
CA LEU A 33 13.45 15.28 9.54
C LEU A 33 12.82 14.02 10.16
N SER A 34 11.68 14.17 10.85
CA SER A 34 10.94 13.05 11.47
C SER A 34 9.68 12.66 10.70
N PHE A 35 9.26 13.44 9.69
CA PHE A 35 8.11 13.11 8.87
C PHE A 35 8.56 12.24 7.69
N GLU A 36 8.60 10.94 7.95
CA GLU A 36 8.57 9.95 6.87
C GLU A 36 7.30 10.22 6.05
N THR A 37 7.51 10.62 4.80
CA THR A 37 6.43 10.88 3.86
C THR A 37 5.93 9.52 3.36
N ASP A 38 4.96 8.94 4.06
CA ASP A 38 4.17 7.82 3.56
C ASP A 38 3.30 8.30 2.39
N PHE A 39 3.93 8.46 1.23
CA PHE A 39 3.22 8.65 -0.01
C PHE A 39 2.65 7.29 -0.42
N ALA A 40 1.38 7.05 -0.11
CA ALA A 40 0.65 5.90 -0.61
C ALA A 40 0.54 6.02 -2.14
N ILE A 41 1.47 5.39 -2.85
CA ILE A 41 1.34 5.13 -4.27
C ILE A 41 0.14 4.20 -4.39
N GLY A 42 -0.93 4.65 -5.05
CA GLY A 42 -2.10 3.82 -5.29
C GLY A 42 -1.65 2.53 -5.97
N GLU A 43 -1.68 1.41 -5.24
CA GLU A 43 -1.36 0.12 -5.81
C GLU A 43 -2.37 -0.17 -6.91
N THR A 44 -1.88 -0.39 -8.13
CA THR A 44 -2.69 -1.04 -9.15
C THR A 44 -2.92 -2.47 -8.66
N HIS A 45 -4.07 -2.70 -8.01
CA HIS A 45 -4.42 -4.01 -7.51
C HIS A 45 -4.45 -5.00 -8.67
N ARG A 46 -3.40 -5.82 -8.76
CA ARG A 46 -3.34 -6.87 -9.78
C ARG A 46 -4.27 -7.97 -9.35
N VAL A 47 -5.23 -8.30 -10.20
CA VAL A 47 -6.16 -9.40 -9.94
C VAL A 47 -5.37 -10.69 -9.75
N SER A 48 -5.45 -11.27 -8.57
CA SER A 48 -4.88 -12.56 -8.21
C SER A 48 -5.94 -13.65 -8.40
N PHE A 49 -5.63 -14.66 -9.22
CA PHE A 49 -6.57 -15.77 -9.41
C PHE A 49 -6.89 -16.49 -8.10
N ASN A 50 -5.90 -16.68 -7.23
CA ASN A 50 -6.09 -17.46 -6.01
C ASN A 50 -6.87 -16.71 -4.93
N ASP A 51 -6.68 -15.39 -4.86
CA ASP A 51 -7.24 -14.57 -3.79
C ASP A 51 -8.56 -13.92 -4.21
N ASP A 52 -8.70 -13.53 -5.48
CA ASP A 52 -9.90 -12.84 -5.97
C ASP A 52 -10.87 -13.78 -6.69
N ILE A 53 -10.37 -14.61 -7.63
CA ILE A 53 -11.24 -15.34 -8.57
C ILE A 53 -11.66 -16.71 -8.00
N ARG A 54 -10.72 -17.46 -7.44
CA ARG A 54 -10.94 -18.83 -6.97
C ARG A 54 -12.00 -18.91 -5.86
N PRO A 55 -12.09 -17.97 -4.88
CA PRO A 55 -13.17 -17.98 -3.90
C PRO A 55 -14.55 -17.82 -4.54
N ILE A 56 -14.68 -16.95 -5.54
CA ILE A 56 -15.93 -16.74 -6.28
C ILE A 56 -16.35 -18.02 -7.00
N LEU A 57 -15.42 -18.65 -7.73
CA LEU A 57 -15.69 -19.90 -8.43
C LEU A 57 -16.01 -21.05 -7.47
N SER A 58 -15.36 -21.10 -6.30
CA SER A 58 -15.63 -22.11 -5.29
C SER A 58 -17.03 -21.99 -4.71
N ASP A 59 -17.50 -20.76 -4.48
CA ASP A 59 -18.81 -20.49 -3.90
C ASP A 59 -19.94 -20.70 -4.93
N LYS A 60 -19.75 -20.23 -6.16
CA LYS A 60 -20.84 -20.18 -7.16
C LYS A 60 -20.82 -21.31 -8.19
N CYS A 61 -19.66 -21.89 -8.49
CA CYS A 61 -19.49 -22.70 -9.71
C CYS A 61 -19.05 -24.13 -9.43
N TYR A 62 -18.07 -24.35 -8.55
CA TYR A 62 -17.45 -25.67 -8.35
C TYR A 62 -18.40 -26.74 -7.78
N ALA A 63 -19.51 -26.34 -7.18
CA ALA A 63 -20.55 -27.28 -6.75
C ALA A 63 -21.09 -28.15 -7.90
N CYS A 64 -21.19 -27.58 -9.12
CA CYS A 64 -21.66 -28.29 -10.32
C CYS A 64 -20.59 -28.43 -11.42
N HIS A 65 -19.54 -27.61 -11.41
CA HIS A 65 -18.50 -27.59 -12.47
C HIS A 65 -17.08 -27.71 -11.90
N GLY A 66 -16.95 -28.38 -10.75
CA GLY A 66 -15.68 -28.57 -10.06
C GLY A 66 -15.12 -29.99 -10.16
N PRO A 67 -14.21 -30.35 -9.23
CA PRO A 67 -13.46 -31.60 -9.31
C PRO A 67 -14.31 -32.86 -9.06
N ASP A 68 -15.46 -32.75 -8.41
CA ASP A 68 -16.34 -33.89 -8.12
C ASP A 68 -17.03 -34.41 -9.40
N LYS A 69 -16.55 -35.54 -9.91
CA LYS A 69 -17.09 -36.20 -11.11
C LYS A 69 -18.56 -36.57 -10.98
N LYS A 70 -19.06 -36.88 -9.77
CA LYS A 70 -20.46 -37.32 -9.59
C LYS A 70 -21.45 -36.16 -9.69
N LYS A 71 -21.01 -34.96 -9.34
CA LYS A 71 -21.83 -33.73 -9.38
C LYS A 71 -21.58 -32.89 -10.64
N ARG A 72 -20.57 -33.25 -11.44
CA ARG A 72 -20.14 -32.48 -12.60
C ARG A 72 -21.18 -32.49 -13.70
N LYS A 73 -21.58 -31.31 -14.14
CA LYS A 73 -22.54 -31.11 -15.23
C LYS A 73 -21.85 -30.66 -16.51
N ALA A 74 -22.49 -30.96 -17.64
CA ALA A 74 -22.10 -30.52 -18.99
C ALA A 74 -20.65 -30.87 -19.41
N ASP A 75 -20.05 -31.87 -18.74
CA ASP A 75 -18.63 -32.18 -18.84
C ASP A 75 -17.73 -30.92 -18.79
N LEU A 76 -18.14 -29.95 -17.97
CA LEU A 76 -17.46 -28.68 -17.81
C LEU A 76 -16.73 -28.66 -16.47
N ARG A 77 -15.47 -28.25 -16.53
CA ARG A 77 -14.58 -28.17 -15.38
C ARG A 77 -13.88 -26.82 -15.32
N LEU A 78 -14.25 -26.02 -14.33
CA LEU A 78 -13.77 -24.64 -14.18
C LEU A 78 -12.56 -24.53 -13.23
N ASP A 79 -12.26 -25.57 -12.45
CA ASP A 79 -11.09 -25.61 -11.56
C ASP A 79 -9.77 -25.88 -12.27
N ILE A 80 -9.82 -26.27 -13.55
CA ILE A 80 -8.64 -26.56 -14.38
C ILE A 80 -8.60 -25.57 -15.53
N LYS A 81 -7.46 -24.89 -15.69
CA LYS A 81 -7.25 -23.86 -16.71
C LYS A 81 -7.52 -24.39 -18.11
N GLU A 82 -6.95 -25.53 -18.46
CA GLU A 82 -7.06 -26.13 -19.79
C GLU A 82 -8.52 -26.43 -20.15
N SER A 83 -9.32 -26.85 -19.17
CA SER A 83 -10.73 -27.15 -19.39
C SER A 83 -11.61 -25.90 -19.39
N ALA A 84 -11.27 -24.87 -18.60
CA ALA A 84 -12.00 -23.61 -18.57
C ALA A 84 -11.84 -22.82 -19.88
N PHE A 85 -10.65 -22.87 -20.49
CA PHE A 85 -10.33 -22.19 -21.76
C PHE A 85 -10.46 -23.08 -23.00
N ALA A 86 -10.98 -24.30 -22.87
CA ALA A 86 -11.18 -25.18 -24.01
C ALA A 86 -12.23 -24.59 -24.97
N ASP A 87 -11.97 -24.67 -26.28
CA ASP A 87 -12.95 -24.34 -27.30
C ASP A 87 -14.08 -25.36 -27.31
N ARG A 88 -15.33 -24.88 -27.22
CA ARG A 88 -16.55 -25.71 -27.18
C ARG A 88 -17.40 -25.58 -28.45
N GLY A 89 -16.77 -25.28 -29.58
CA GLY A 89 -17.43 -25.15 -30.88
C GLY A 89 -17.58 -23.70 -31.33
N GLY A 90 -16.54 -22.90 -31.09
CA GLY A 90 -16.47 -21.47 -31.42
C GLY A 90 -16.69 -20.54 -30.22
N TYR A 91 -16.82 -21.07 -29.00
CA TYR A 91 -17.00 -20.27 -27.78
C TYR A 91 -16.37 -20.94 -26.55
N PHE A 92 -16.09 -20.12 -25.53
CA PHE A 92 -15.51 -20.52 -24.24
C PHE A 92 -16.57 -20.51 -23.14
N ALA A 93 -16.33 -21.27 -22.07
CA ALA A 93 -17.23 -21.37 -20.92
C ALA A 93 -17.00 -20.28 -19.88
#